data_AF-A0A3D0U2I1-F1
#
_entry.id   AF-A0A3D0U2I1-F1
#
_cell.length_a   1.000
_cell.length_b   1.000
_cell.length_c   1.000
_cell.angle_alpha   90.00
_cell.angle_beta   90.00
_cell.angle_gamma   90.00
#
_symmetry.space_group_name_H-M   'P 1'
#
loop_
_entity.id
_entity.type
_entity.pdbx_description
1 polymer ?
#
loop_
_entity_poly.entity_id
_entity_poly.type
_entity_poly.pdbx_seq_one_letter_code
_entity_poly.pdbx_strand_id
1 'polypeptide(L)' 'MTKVHITACVDGSAISTAVCDTAAWASHVLDAPLSLLHVLEKS' A
#
# COMPACT_ATOMS: atom_id res chain seq x y z
N MET A 1 -0.61 -15.88 -16.39
CA MET A 1 -0.42 -14.42 -16.24
C MET A 1 -0.29 -14.13 -14.76
N THR A 2 0.86 -13.61 -14.32
CA THR A 2 1.02 -13.12 -12.95
C THR A 2 0.24 -11.82 -12.81
N LYS A 3 -0.74 -11.80 -11.90
CA LYS A 3 -1.55 -10.62 -11.62
C LYS A 3 -0.73 -9.69 -10.72
N VAL A 4 -0.47 -8.46 -11.17
CA VAL A 4 0.20 -7.43 -10.36
C VAL A 4 -0.69 -7.12 -9.14
N HIS A 5 -0.09 -7.00 -7.96
CA HIS A 5 -0.78 -6.67 -6.72
C HIS A 5 0.02 -5.61 -5.97
N ILE A 6 -0.65 -4.54 -5.52
CA ILE A 6 -0.02 -3.46 -4.74
C ILE A 6 -0.34 -3.70 -3.26
N THR A 7 0.69 -3.65 -2.41
CA THR A 7 0.53 -3.68 -0.95
C THR A 7 1.12 -2.41 -0.36
N ALA A 8 0.33 -1.67 0.40
CA ALA A 8 0.77 -0.49 1.15
C ALA A 8 0.88 -0.82 2.64
N CYS A 9 2.07 -0.69 3.20
CA CYS A 9 2.32 -0.91 4.63
C CYS A 9 2.12 0.39 5.40
N VAL A 10 1.32 0.31 6.47
CA VAL A 10 0.98 1.43 7.35
C VAL A 10 1.51 1.13 8.75
N ASP A 11 2.58 1.83 9.14
CA ASP A 11 3.29 1.65 10.41
C ASP A 11 3.06 2.81 11.41
N GLY A 12 2.25 3.81 11.03
CA GLY A 12 2.00 5.00 11.86
C GLY A 12 3.10 6.07 11.77
N SER A 13 4.11 5.88 10.91
CA SER A 13 5.10 6.91 10.61
C SER A 13 4.48 8.12 9.90
N ALA A 14 5.18 9.25 9.96
CA ALA A 14 4.75 10.49 9.30
C ALA A 14 4.55 10.37 7.78
N ILE A 15 5.14 9.35 7.14
CA ILE A 15 5.03 9.12 5.69
C ILE A 15 3.90 8.15 5.32
N SER A 16 3.23 7.52 6.29
CA SER A 16 2.15 6.54 6.04
C SER A 16 1.06 7.07 5.11
N THR A 17 0.68 8.35 5.21
CA THR A 17 -0.29 8.98 4.30
C THR A 17 0.21 9.03 2.86
N ALA A 18 1.45 9.45 2.64
CA ALA A 18 2.03 9.52 1.28
C ALA A 18 2.18 8.13 0.64
N VAL A 19 2.46 7.10 1.45
CA VAL A 19 2.46 5.70 1.01
C VAL A 19 1.07 5.29 0.52
N CYS A 20 0.01 5.59 1.28
CA CYS A 20 -1.37 5.29 0.88
C CYS A 20 -1.78 6.02 -0.41
N ASP A 21 -1.47 7.31 -0.54
CA ASP A 21 -1.81 8.11 -1.73
C ASP A 21 -1.11 7.56 -2.98
N THR A 22 0.18 7.22 -2.85
CA THR A 22 0.97 6.66 -3.96
C THR A 22 0.46 5.28 -4.36
N ALA A 23 0.10 4.44 -3.39
CA ALA A 23 -0.42 3.11 -3.65
C ALA A 23 -1.81 3.14 -4.32
N ALA A 24 -2.68 4.07 -3.93
CA ALA A 24 -3.97 4.30 -4.58
C ALA A 24 -3.79 4.75 -6.04
N TRP A 25 -2.87 5.70 -6.29
CA TRP A 25 -2.52 6.12 -7.64
C TRP A 25 -1.99 4.95 -8.49
N ALA A 26 -1.06 4.16 -7.95
CA ALA A 26 -0.46 3.03 -8.66
C ALA A 26 -1.50 1.94 -8.99
N SER A 27 -2.43 1.67 -8.07
CA SER A 27 -3.53 0.72 -8.28
C SER A 27 -4.41 1.11 -9.48
N HIS A 28 -4.72 2.41 -9.60
CA HIS A 28 -5.47 2.93 -10.75
C HIS A 28 -4.68 2.86 -12.05
N VAL A 29 -3.40 3.24 -12.05
CA VAL A 29 -2.56 3.26 -13.26
C VAL A 29 -2.32 1.85 -13.81
N LEU A 30 -2.15 0.88 -12.93
CA LEU A 30 -1.80 -0.49 -13.30
C LEU A 30 -3.00 -1.44 -13.42
N ASP A 31 -4.22 -0.95 -13.18
CA ASP A 31 -5.44 -1.76 -13.08
C ASP A 31 -5.23 -3.00 -12.18
N ALA A 32 -4.64 -2.76 -11.01
CA ALA A 32 -4.16 -3.80 -10.10
C ALA A 32 -4.82 -3.64 -8.72
N PRO A 33 -5.22 -4.75 -8.05
CA PRO A 33 -5.77 -4.71 -6.71
C PRO A 33 -4.77 -4.11 -5.69
N LEU A 34 -5.30 -3.33 -4.76
CA LEU A 34 -4.58 -2.72 -3.64
C LEU A 34 -5.03 -3.32 -2.30
N SER A 35 -4.07 -3.68 -1.47
CA SER A 35 -4.28 -4.02 -0.05
C SER A 35 -3.57 -3.03 0.86
N LEU A 36 -4.25 -2.60 1.93
CA LEU A 36 -3.64 -1.84 3.03
C LEU A 36 -3.30 -2.80 4.16
N LEU A 37 -2.05 -2.79 4.62
CA LEU A 37 -1.55 -3.64 5.69
C LEU A 37 -1.07 -2.77 6.85
N HIS A 38 -1.78 -2.82 7.98
CA HIS A 38 -1.29 -2.19 9.21
C HIS A 38 -0.18 -3.06 9.82
N VAL A 39 1.02 -2.51 9.95
CA VAL A 39 2.17 -3.18 10.56
C VAL A 39 2.20 -2.85 12.04
N LEU A 40 2.16 -3.90 12.87
CA LEU A 40 2.32 -3.80 14.31
C LEU A 40 3.79 -4.04 14.67
N GLU A 41 4.36 -3.15 15.46
CA GLU A 41 5.69 -3.37 16.04
C GLU A 41 5.69 -4.57 16.98
N LYS A 42 6.75 -5.36 16.95
CA LYS A 42 6.92 -6.47 17.89
C LYS A 42 7.37 -5.94 19.25
N SER A 43 6.63 -6.30 20.29
CA SER A 43 6.98 -6.08 21.71
C SER A 43 8.10 -7.00 22.18
#